data_AF-A0A1G3SPA7-F1
#
_entry.id   AF-A0A1G3SPA7-F1
#
_cell.length_a   1.000
_cell.length_b   1.000
_cell.length_c   1.000
_cell.angle_alpha   90.00
_cell.angle_beta   90.00
_cell.angle_gamma   90.00
#
_symmetry.space_group_name_H-M   'P 1'
#
loop_
_entity.id
_entity.type
_entity.pdbx_description
1 polymer ?
#
loop_
_entity_poly.entity_id
_entity_poly.type
_entity_poly.pdbx_seq_one_letter_code
_entity_poly.pdbx_strand_id
1 'polypeptide(L)'
;MPPHHKKKEKEYPSSRYVKDIKSADVWSVFKIIADFVQGFDELGDLGPSVTIFGSARVDEKHPYYQQAMELSSMLGARGYNVITGGGPGVMEAANRGAYEHEDVESIGLNIELASEQQPNPYITKGRSFDYFFSRKVMLVKYSMAYVIFPGGFGTLDEMFEALTLIQTRKVWGVRLFVIGTEFYTPLIQFIRDKMLAEGMIDEADLKLMIVTDDLSLVVREIEKSLIAQIVTMEKEGLDKTKYYQVLSSYMADRDKVDESSI
;
A
#
# COMPACT_ATOMS: atom_id res chain seq x y z
N MET A 1 10.17 -27.15 27.62
CA MET A 1 8.75 -26.78 27.43
C MET A 1 8.70 -25.28 27.15
N PRO A 2 8.18 -24.83 26.00
CA PRO A 2 8.01 -23.41 25.74
C PRO A 2 6.86 -22.86 26.59
N PRO A 3 6.94 -21.59 27.05
CA PRO A 3 5.94 -21.02 27.92
C PRO A 3 4.61 -20.80 27.19
N HIS A 4 3.52 -21.30 27.77
CA HIS A 4 2.15 -21.07 27.34
C HIS A 4 1.84 -19.57 27.31
N HIS A 5 1.80 -18.97 26.12
CA HIS A 5 1.10 -17.71 25.93
C HIS A 5 -0.40 -17.92 26.17
N LYS A 6 -0.92 -17.34 27.26
CA LYS A 6 -2.37 -17.24 27.51
C LYS A 6 -3.01 -16.54 26.32
N LYS A 7 -3.75 -17.28 25.49
CA LYS A 7 -4.65 -16.71 24.48
C LYS A 7 -5.71 -15.86 25.21
N LYS A 8 -5.69 -14.55 25.01
CA LYS A 8 -6.88 -13.73 25.25
C LYS A 8 -7.91 -14.13 24.19
N GLU A 9 -9.01 -14.74 24.61
CA GLU A 9 -10.18 -14.90 23.74
C GLU A 9 -10.63 -13.49 23.31
N LYS A 10 -10.59 -13.24 21.99
CA LYS A 10 -11.20 -12.06 21.42
C LYS A 10 -12.70 -12.35 21.28
N GLU A 11 -13.51 -11.84 22.20
CA GLU A 11 -14.93 -11.66 21.92
C GLU A 11 -15.06 -10.69 20.73
N TYR A 12 -15.62 -11.16 19.63
CA TYR A 12 -16.00 -10.31 18.52
C TYR A 12 -17.33 -9.65 18.91
N PRO A 13 -17.39 -8.33 19.16
CA PRO A 13 -18.63 -7.69 19.57
C PRO A 13 -19.63 -7.71 18.41
N SER A 14 -20.52 -8.70 18.44
CA SER A 14 -21.63 -8.88 17.50
C SER A 14 -22.62 -7.71 17.56
N SER A 15 -22.57 -6.88 18.61
CA SER A 15 -23.53 -5.80 18.85
C SER A 15 -23.46 -4.64 17.85
N ARG A 16 -22.29 -4.33 17.27
CA ARG A 16 -22.15 -3.28 16.23
C ARG A 16 -22.66 -3.80 14.88
N TYR A 17 -22.22 -4.99 14.48
CA TYR A 17 -22.69 -5.70 13.28
C TYR A 17 -24.22 -5.88 13.23
N VAL A 18 -24.85 -6.18 14.37
CA VAL A 18 -26.31 -6.36 14.46
C VAL A 18 -27.08 -5.04 14.40
N LYS A 19 -26.49 -3.92 14.82
CA LYS A 19 -27.09 -2.58 14.65
C LYS A 19 -27.03 -2.14 13.18
N ASP A 20 -25.88 -2.32 12.52
CA ASP A 20 -25.67 -1.92 11.13
C ASP A 20 -26.58 -2.68 10.13
N ILE A 21 -26.94 -3.94 10.42
CA ILE A 21 -27.88 -4.73 9.59
C ILE A 21 -29.33 -4.23 9.72
N LYS A 22 -29.73 -3.75 10.91
CA LYS A 22 -31.13 -3.35 11.17
C LYS A 22 -31.46 -1.94 10.69
N SER A 23 -30.46 -1.10 10.52
CA SER A 23 -30.59 0.20 9.88
C SER A 23 -29.78 0.19 8.59
N ALA A 24 -30.42 -0.15 7.47
CA ALA A 24 -29.99 0.39 6.18
C ALA A 24 -30.22 1.91 6.23
N ASP A 25 -29.41 2.58 7.04
CA ASP A 25 -29.53 3.99 7.34
C ASP A 25 -29.10 4.72 6.08
N VAL A 26 -30.02 5.46 5.47
CA VAL A 26 -29.71 6.30 4.30
C VAL A 26 -28.53 7.23 4.59
N TRP A 27 -28.31 7.57 5.87
CA TRP A 27 -27.13 8.32 6.32
C TRP A 27 -25.80 7.62 6.02
N SER A 28 -25.75 6.29 6.06
CA SER A 28 -24.55 5.52 5.74
C SER A 28 -24.08 5.78 4.30
N VAL A 29 -25.01 5.93 3.35
CA VAL A 29 -24.70 6.27 1.95
C VAL A 29 -24.03 7.63 1.85
N PHE A 30 -24.53 8.63 2.59
CA PHE A 30 -23.90 9.96 2.60
C PHE A 30 -22.50 9.93 3.21
N LYS A 31 -22.29 9.16 4.27
CA LYS A 31 -20.94 8.95 4.84
C LYS A 31 -19.99 8.27 3.85
N ILE A 32 -20.48 7.26 3.12
CA ILE A 32 -19.71 6.60 2.06
C ILE A 32 -19.30 7.59 0.97
N ILE A 33 -20.24 8.41 0.50
CA ILE A 33 -19.95 9.44 -0.50
C ILE A 33 -18.92 10.44 0.06
N ALA A 34 -19.07 10.86 1.32
CA ALA A 34 -18.13 11.76 1.98
C ALA A 34 -16.72 11.16 2.09
N ASP A 35 -16.60 9.88 2.44
CA ASP A 35 -15.34 9.12 2.43
C ASP A 35 -14.65 9.21 1.07
N PHE A 36 -15.38 8.97 -0.03
CA PHE A 36 -14.85 9.05 -1.39
C PHE A 36 -14.48 10.47 -1.81
N VAL A 37 -15.36 11.44 -1.59
CA VAL A 37 -15.15 12.84 -2.02
C VAL A 37 -13.89 13.40 -1.38
N GLN A 38 -13.78 13.34 -0.06
CA GLN A 38 -12.62 13.83 0.66
C GLN A 38 -11.36 13.02 0.33
N GLY A 39 -11.48 11.72 0.05
CA GLY A 39 -10.34 10.85 -0.28
C GLY A 39 -9.76 11.21 -1.64
N PHE A 40 -10.62 11.50 -2.60
CA PHE A 40 -10.22 11.96 -3.92
C PHE A 40 -9.68 13.39 -3.92
N ASP A 41 -10.22 14.27 -3.08
CA ASP A 41 -9.73 15.64 -2.94
C ASP A 41 -8.33 15.68 -2.32
N GLU A 42 -8.11 14.95 -1.23
CA GLU A 42 -6.83 14.92 -0.54
C GLU A 42 -5.74 14.21 -1.35
N LEU A 43 -6.06 13.09 -2.01
CA LEU A 43 -5.06 12.27 -2.70
C LEU A 43 -4.94 12.59 -4.19
N GLY A 44 -5.85 13.40 -4.74
CA GLY A 44 -5.99 13.67 -6.18
C GLY A 44 -4.76 14.32 -6.81
N ASP A 45 -4.01 15.07 -6.02
CA ASP A 45 -2.85 15.85 -6.47
C ASP A 45 -1.52 15.27 -6.03
N LEU A 46 -1.54 14.03 -5.52
CA LEU A 46 -0.32 13.37 -5.10
C LEU A 46 0.59 13.08 -6.29
N GLY A 47 1.87 13.37 -6.05
CA GLY A 47 2.98 12.89 -6.85
C GLY A 47 3.09 11.37 -6.90
N PRO A 48 4.19 10.86 -7.48
CA PRO A 48 4.43 9.44 -7.53
C PRO A 48 4.43 8.83 -6.12
N SER A 49 3.58 7.83 -5.88
CA SER A 49 3.33 7.31 -4.52
C SER A 49 3.40 5.79 -4.47
N VAL A 50 3.95 5.25 -3.38
CA VAL A 50 4.09 3.80 -3.13
C VAL A 50 3.31 3.43 -1.88
N THR A 51 2.41 2.45 -1.97
CA THR A 51 1.67 1.96 -0.80
C THR A 51 2.39 0.77 -0.19
N ILE A 52 2.65 0.85 1.12
CA ILE A 52 3.34 -0.19 1.89
C ILE A 52 2.39 -0.81 2.91
N PHE A 53 2.28 -2.13 2.86
CA PHE A 53 1.47 -2.94 3.76
C PHE A 53 2.35 -3.87 4.59
N GLY A 54 1.92 -4.18 5.81
CA GLY A 54 2.60 -5.16 6.66
C GLY A 54 2.00 -5.28 8.04
N SER A 55 2.68 -6.07 8.89
CA SER A 55 2.23 -6.33 10.26
C SER A 55 2.11 -5.07 11.11
N ALA A 56 0.96 -4.90 11.78
CA ALA A 56 0.76 -3.90 12.83
C ALA A 56 1.35 -4.33 14.20
N ARG A 57 2.12 -5.42 14.26
CA ARG A 57 2.55 -6.07 15.52
C ARG A 57 4.06 -6.22 15.67
N VAL A 58 4.83 -5.93 14.62
CA VAL A 58 6.29 -5.94 14.72
C VAL A 58 6.74 -4.72 15.50
N ASP A 59 7.76 -4.88 16.32
CA ASP A 59 8.38 -3.76 17.05
C ASP A 59 9.53 -3.15 16.25
N GLU A 60 10.07 -2.04 16.75
CA GLU A 60 11.18 -1.31 16.10
C GLU A 60 12.44 -2.16 15.91
N LYS A 61 12.67 -3.21 16.72
CA LYS A 61 13.87 -4.05 16.63
C LYS A 61 13.72 -5.16 15.60
N HIS A 62 12.50 -5.41 15.13
CA HIS A 62 12.23 -6.47 14.19
C HIS A 62 12.86 -6.16 12.81
N PRO A 63 13.48 -7.13 12.13
CA PRO A 63 14.09 -6.92 10.81
C PRO A 63 13.16 -6.25 9.79
N TYR A 64 11.90 -6.72 9.68
CA TYR A 64 10.91 -6.10 8.79
C TYR A 64 10.51 -4.66 9.13
N TYR A 65 10.63 -4.24 10.40
CA TYR A 65 10.43 -2.82 10.74
C TYR A 65 11.58 -2.01 10.12
N GLN A 66 12.83 -2.44 10.37
CA GLN A 66 14.03 -1.76 9.85
C GLN A 66 14.05 -1.71 8.33
N GLN A 67 13.74 -2.83 7.65
CA GLN A 67 13.68 -2.89 6.20
C GLN A 67 12.57 -2.00 5.61
N ALA A 68 11.41 -1.91 6.26
CA ALA A 68 10.33 -1.03 5.81
C ALA A 68 10.71 0.45 5.94
N MET A 69 11.35 0.83 7.04
CA MET A 69 11.89 2.17 7.24
C MET A 69 12.99 2.49 6.21
N GLU A 70 13.93 1.57 6.00
CA GLU A 70 15.01 1.71 5.02
C GLU A 70 14.46 1.88 3.59
N LEU A 71 13.56 1.00 3.16
CA LEU A 71 12.93 1.09 1.84
C LEU A 71 12.20 2.42 1.66
N SER A 72 11.41 2.84 2.65
CA SER A 72 10.71 4.12 2.60
C SER A 72 11.66 5.31 2.54
N SER A 73 12.80 5.26 3.25
CA SER A 73 13.80 6.32 3.17
C SER A 73 14.48 6.35 1.80
N MET A 74 14.77 5.19 1.19
CA MET A 74 15.28 5.13 -0.19
C MET A 74 14.29 5.69 -1.22
N LEU A 75 12.99 5.46 -1.02
CA LEU A 75 11.91 5.99 -1.84
C LEU A 75 11.73 7.51 -1.62
N GLY A 76 11.70 7.96 -0.37
CA GLY A 76 11.61 9.36 0.01
C GLY A 76 12.76 10.20 -0.53
N ALA A 77 14.00 9.69 -0.45
CA ALA A 77 15.19 10.33 -1.02
C ALA A 77 15.11 10.51 -2.55
N ARG A 78 14.20 9.79 -3.21
CA ARG A 78 13.95 9.90 -4.64
C ARG A 78 12.70 10.72 -4.93
N GLY A 79 11.99 11.24 -3.93
CA GLY A 79 10.78 12.03 -4.11
C GLY A 79 9.50 11.20 -4.29
N TYR A 80 9.50 9.93 -3.90
CA TYR A 80 8.27 9.13 -3.84
C TYR A 80 7.56 9.35 -2.50
N ASN A 81 6.26 9.66 -2.57
CA ASN A 81 5.40 9.65 -1.38
C ASN A 81 5.19 8.22 -0.90
N VAL A 82 4.97 8.04 0.40
CA VAL A 82 4.68 6.73 0.99
C VAL A 82 3.29 6.74 1.59
N ILE A 83 2.45 5.80 1.17
CA ILE A 83 1.10 5.60 1.68
C ILE A 83 1.08 4.35 2.56
N THR A 84 0.49 4.44 3.74
CA THR A 84 0.28 3.29 4.62
C THR A 84 -1.13 3.32 5.22
N GLY A 85 -1.46 2.28 5.99
CA GLY A 85 -2.66 2.26 6.81
C GLY A 85 -2.61 3.12 8.08
N GLY A 86 -1.49 3.81 8.34
CA GLY A 86 -1.29 4.76 9.45
C GLY A 86 -1.26 4.15 10.86
N GLY A 87 -1.23 2.82 10.98
CA GLY A 87 -1.10 2.12 12.25
C GLY A 87 0.36 1.92 12.71
N PRO A 88 0.57 1.16 13.80
CA PRO A 88 1.91 0.83 14.31
C PRO A 88 2.62 -0.24 13.45
N GLY A 89 3.84 -0.61 13.84
CA GLY A 89 4.60 -1.70 13.23
C GLY A 89 5.16 -1.33 11.87
N VAL A 90 4.98 -2.18 10.85
CA VAL A 90 5.51 -1.92 9.49
C VAL A 90 4.97 -0.61 8.92
N MET A 91 3.70 -0.30 9.17
CA MET A 91 3.09 0.94 8.67
C MET A 91 3.77 2.17 9.27
N GLU A 92 4.00 2.18 10.57
CA GLU A 92 4.76 3.22 11.24
C GLU A 92 6.19 3.32 10.74
N ALA A 93 6.89 2.19 10.59
CA ALA A 93 8.25 2.16 10.06
C ALA A 93 8.33 2.80 8.67
N ALA A 94 7.39 2.44 7.80
CA ALA A 94 7.29 2.97 6.45
C ALA A 94 6.98 4.47 6.45
N ASN A 95 6.07 4.94 7.31
CA ASN A 95 5.80 6.37 7.46
C ASN A 95 7.03 7.12 8.00
N ARG A 96 7.72 6.55 9.00
CA ARG A 96 8.92 7.12 9.59
C ARG A 96 10.04 7.32 8.57
N GLY A 97 10.30 6.31 7.74
CA GLY A 97 11.34 6.41 6.71
C GLY A 97 11.06 7.51 5.68
N ALA A 98 9.79 7.73 5.33
CA ALA A 98 9.40 8.81 4.41
C ALA A 98 9.39 10.19 5.08
N TYR A 99 8.99 10.26 6.35
CA TYR A 99 8.91 11.49 7.14
C TYR A 99 10.25 12.22 7.29
N GLU A 100 11.37 11.51 7.12
CA GLU A 100 12.72 12.09 7.17
C GLU A 100 13.07 12.96 5.94
N HIS A 101 12.21 13.01 4.92
CA HIS A 101 12.44 13.74 3.67
C HIS A 101 11.40 14.86 3.50
N GLU A 102 11.86 16.12 3.34
CA GLU A 102 10.97 17.30 3.32
C GLU A 102 10.11 17.41 2.05
N ASP A 103 10.58 16.87 0.93
CA ASP A 103 9.93 17.00 -0.39
C ASP A 103 8.89 15.91 -0.69
N VAL A 104 8.56 15.06 0.29
CA VAL A 104 7.59 13.97 0.13
C VAL A 104 6.55 13.95 1.24
N GLU A 105 5.40 13.38 0.92
CA GLU A 105 4.33 13.14 1.86
C GLU A 105 4.42 11.73 2.45
N SER A 106 4.39 11.65 3.78
CA SER A 106 4.16 10.42 4.53
C SER A 106 2.68 10.32 4.90
N ILE A 107 1.97 9.45 4.18
CA ILE A 107 0.51 9.40 4.18
C ILE A 107 0.00 8.26 5.05
N GLY A 108 -0.97 8.55 5.92
CA GLY A 108 -1.63 7.57 6.78
C GLY A 108 -3.13 7.51 6.55
N LEU A 109 -3.62 6.42 5.95
CA LEU A 109 -5.04 6.19 5.75
C LEU A 109 -5.54 5.25 6.84
N ASN A 110 -6.03 5.80 7.94
CA ASN A 110 -6.52 5.08 9.12
C ASN A 110 -7.97 4.60 8.92
N ILE A 111 -8.41 3.69 9.79
CA ILE A 111 -9.80 3.22 9.86
C ILE A 111 -10.29 3.30 11.30
N GLU A 112 -11.52 3.74 11.50
CA GLU A 112 -12.12 3.75 12.83
C GLU A 112 -12.43 2.31 13.31
N LEU A 113 -11.73 1.86 14.36
CA LEU A 113 -11.94 0.55 14.99
C LEU A 113 -12.51 0.69 16.39
N ALA A 114 -13.21 -0.35 16.86
CA ALA A 114 -13.77 -0.39 18.22
C ALA A 114 -12.70 -0.32 19.33
N SER A 115 -11.48 -0.78 19.03
CA SER A 115 -10.28 -0.50 19.83
C SER A 115 -9.46 0.52 19.06
N GLU A 116 -9.26 1.70 19.65
CA GLU A 116 -8.57 2.82 19.02
C GLU A 116 -7.16 2.42 18.55
N GLN A 117 -6.92 2.47 17.23
CA GLN A 117 -5.56 2.52 16.69
C GLN A 117 -5.23 4.01 16.54
N GLN A 118 -4.39 4.52 17.43
CA GLN A 118 -3.90 5.88 17.26
C GLN A 118 -3.03 5.95 15.99
N PRO A 119 -3.23 6.97 15.14
CA PRO A 119 -2.33 7.24 14.03
C PRO A 119 -0.89 7.35 14.54
N ASN A 120 0.06 6.79 13.78
CA ASN A 120 1.46 6.90 14.15
C ASN A 120 1.96 8.36 13.97
N PRO A 121 3.01 8.78 14.71
CA PRO A 121 3.42 10.20 14.76
C PRO A 121 4.16 10.68 13.52
N TYR A 122 4.41 9.82 12.53
CA TYR A 122 5.22 10.12 11.35
C TYR A 122 4.37 10.39 10.11
N ILE A 123 3.08 10.68 10.30
CA ILE A 123 2.14 11.00 9.22
C ILE A 123 2.15 12.51 9.00
N THR A 124 2.53 12.96 7.79
CA THR A 124 2.42 14.37 7.37
C THR A 124 1.01 14.68 6.87
N LYS A 125 0.38 13.72 6.20
CA LYS A 125 -0.98 13.82 5.65
C LYS A 125 -1.78 12.58 6.02
N GLY A 126 -2.87 12.75 6.75
CA GLY A 126 -3.62 11.61 7.29
C GLY A 126 -5.12 11.76 7.19
N ARG A 127 -5.80 10.63 7.05
CA ARG A 127 -7.26 10.56 7.05
C ARG A 127 -7.77 9.30 7.70
N SER A 128 -8.82 9.44 8.50
CA SER A 128 -9.60 8.31 9.03
C SER A 128 -10.83 8.07 8.16
N PHE A 129 -11.09 6.81 7.85
CA PHE A 129 -12.26 6.36 7.12
C PHE A 129 -13.27 5.69 8.06
N ASP A 130 -14.55 5.87 7.75
CA ASP A 130 -15.66 5.19 8.42
C ASP A 130 -15.78 3.73 7.91
N TYR A 131 -15.44 3.49 6.63
CA TYR A 131 -15.66 2.20 5.97
C TYR A 131 -14.38 1.60 5.37
N PHE A 132 -14.25 0.27 5.47
CA PHE A 132 -13.08 -0.43 4.91
C PHE A 132 -12.97 -0.31 3.39
N PHE A 133 -14.08 -0.41 2.66
CA PHE A 133 -14.04 -0.41 1.20
C PHE A 133 -13.66 0.96 0.61
N SER A 134 -14.08 2.07 1.23
CA SER A 134 -13.68 3.40 0.78
C SER A 134 -12.19 3.61 1.00
N ARG A 135 -11.68 3.20 2.17
CA ARG A 135 -10.24 3.21 2.48
C ARG A 135 -9.41 2.37 1.52
N LYS A 136 -9.85 1.14 1.22
CA LYS A 136 -9.18 0.21 0.29
C LYS A 136 -9.01 0.82 -1.09
N VAL A 137 -10.06 1.46 -1.61
CA VAL A 137 -9.96 2.17 -2.89
C VAL A 137 -8.87 3.24 -2.86
N MET A 138 -8.73 4.00 -1.77
CA MET A 138 -7.71 5.04 -1.65
C MET A 138 -6.28 4.47 -1.54
N LEU A 139 -6.10 3.38 -0.81
CA LEU A 139 -4.82 2.68 -0.66
C LEU A 139 -4.31 2.12 -2.00
N VAL A 140 -5.23 1.74 -2.89
CA VAL A 140 -4.92 1.15 -4.18
C VAL A 140 -4.79 2.21 -5.27
N LYS A 141 -5.77 3.12 -5.41
CA LYS A 141 -5.94 3.96 -6.60
C LYS A 141 -4.78 4.92 -6.87
N TYR A 142 -4.16 5.46 -5.82
CA TYR A 142 -3.18 6.55 -5.93
C TYR A 142 -1.73 6.07 -5.93
N SER A 143 -1.51 4.76 -6.01
CA SER A 143 -0.19 4.18 -5.95
C SER A 143 0.26 3.59 -7.28
N MET A 144 1.55 3.77 -7.59
CA MET A 144 2.19 3.12 -8.72
C MET A 144 2.81 1.76 -8.39
N ALA A 145 2.94 1.45 -7.10
CA ALA A 145 3.52 0.20 -6.64
C ALA A 145 3.02 -0.17 -5.24
N TYR A 146 2.76 -1.46 -5.04
CA TYR A 146 2.45 -2.01 -3.73
C TYR A 146 3.66 -2.79 -3.21
N VAL A 147 4.02 -2.55 -1.96
CA VAL A 147 5.05 -3.34 -1.27
C VAL A 147 4.42 -4.05 -0.08
N ILE A 148 4.46 -5.38 -0.12
CA ILE A 148 3.86 -6.27 0.88
C ILE A 148 4.98 -6.83 1.75
N PHE A 149 5.09 -6.33 2.99
CA PHE A 149 5.91 -6.95 4.02
C PHE A 149 5.12 -8.01 4.79
N PRO A 150 5.81 -8.91 5.50
CA PRO A 150 5.15 -9.93 6.31
C PRO A 150 4.13 -9.37 7.29
N GLY A 151 2.96 -10.00 7.31
CA GLY A 151 1.77 -9.48 7.98
C GLY A 151 0.72 -10.53 8.25
N GLY A 152 -0.39 -10.07 8.83
CA GLY A 152 -1.54 -10.90 9.17
C GLY A 152 -2.65 -10.83 8.12
N PHE A 153 -3.88 -11.10 8.55
CA PHE A 153 -5.05 -11.11 7.64
C PHE A 153 -5.27 -9.80 6.91
N GLY A 154 -5.10 -8.64 7.56
CA GLY A 154 -5.24 -7.35 6.86
C GLY A 154 -4.24 -7.18 5.73
N THR A 155 -2.99 -7.62 5.92
CA THR A 155 -1.96 -7.56 4.87
C THR A 155 -2.26 -8.53 3.73
N LEU A 156 -2.74 -9.74 4.02
CA LEU A 156 -3.12 -10.71 3.00
C LEU A 156 -4.38 -10.28 2.24
N ASP A 157 -5.34 -9.65 2.91
CA ASP A 157 -6.54 -9.06 2.29
C ASP A 157 -6.14 -8.04 1.21
N GLU A 158 -5.29 -7.07 1.54
CA GLU A 158 -4.79 -6.06 0.59
C GLU A 158 -3.94 -6.69 -0.52
N MET A 159 -3.09 -7.67 -0.20
CA MET A 159 -2.28 -8.39 -1.18
C MET A 159 -3.13 -9.09 -2.24
N PHE A 160 -4.15 -9.85 -1.83
CA PHE A 160 -5.01 -10.58 -2.77
C PHE A 160 -5.99 -9.67 -3.51
N GLU A 161 -6.43 -8.57 -2.88
CA GLU A 161 -7.20 -7.53 -3.57
C GLU A 161 -6.38 -6.90 -4.70
N ALA A 162 -5.15 -6.47 -4.41
CA ALA A 162 -4.25 -5.92 -5.40
C ALA A 162 -3.97 -6.90 -6.56
N LEU A 163 -3.71 -8.17 -6.26
CA LEU A 163 -3.54 -9.21 -7.29
C LEU A 163 -4.76 -9.34 -8.19
N THR A 164 -5.95 -9.38 -7.61
CA THR A 164 -7.21 -9.48 -8.36
C THR A 164 -7.41 -8.26 -9.26
N LEU A 165 -7.12 -7.05 -8.76
CA LEU A 165 -7.26 -5.82 -9.53
C LEU A 165 -6.27 -5.72 -10.70
N ILE A 166 -5.03 -6.17 -10.50
CA ILE A 166 -4.02 -6.22 -11.56
C ILE A 166 -4.39 -7.29 -12.60
N GLN A 167 -4.73 -8.50 -12.14
CA GLN A 167 -5.16 -9.62 -13.00
C GLN A 167 -6.34 -9.22 -13.90
N THR A 168 -7.36 -8.56 -13.33
CA THR A 168 -8.56 -8.12 -14.05
C THR A 168 -8.38 -6.80 -14.79
N ARG A 169 -7.17 -6.20 -14.76
CA ARG A 169 -6.82 -4.91 -15.38
C ARG A 169 -7.71 -3.75 -14.92
N LYS A 170 -8.25 -3.84 -13.69
CA LYS A 170 -8.97 -2.73 -13.04
C LYS A 170 -8.00 -1.67 -12.51
N VAL A 171 -6.76 -2.06 -12.27
CA VAL A 171 -5.63 -1.18 -12.06
C VAL A 171 -4.57 -1.53 -13.11
N TRP A 172 -3.94 -0.52 -13.70
CA TRP A 172 -2.97 -0.67 -14.78
C TRP A 172 -1.63 -0.06 -14.39
N GLY A 173 -0.53 -0.66 -14.85
CA GLY A 173 0.83 -0.13 -14.66
C GLY A 173 1.42 -0.36 -13.27
N VAL A 174 0.66 -0.89 -12.32
CA VAL A 174 1.11 -1.08 -10.94
C VAL A 174 1.92 -2.36 -10.76
N ARG A 175 3.03 -2.27 -10.04
CA ARG A 175 3.87 -3.41 -9.65
C ARG A 175 3.60 -3.82 -8.20
N LEU A 176 3.55 -5.13 -7.94
CA LEU A 176 3.39 -5.67 -6.60
C LEU A 176 4.67 -6.41 -6.18
N PHE A 177 5.31 -5.91 -5.13
CA PHE A 177 6.51 -6.47 -4.53
C PHE A 177 6.16 -7.17 -3.22
N VAL A 178 6.78 -8.31 -2.95
CA VAL A 178 6.58 -9.09 -1.73
C VAL A 178 7.93 -9.29 -1.05
N ILE A 179 8.09 -8.70 0.13
CA ILE A 179 9.29 -8.79 0.97
C ILE A 179 9.16 -9.93 1.97
N GLY A 180 10.28 -10.60 2.30
CA GLY A 180 10.31 -11.74 3.20
C GLY A 180 10.12 -13.04 2.43
N THR A 181 11.08 -13.37 1.56
CA THR A 181 11.00 -14.56 0.70
C THR A 181 10.74 -15.84 1.50
N GLU A 182 11.44 -16.03 2.62
CA GLU A 182 11.25 -17.16 3.53
C GLU A 182 9.83 -17.21 4.10
N PHE A 183 9.31 -16.07 4.56
CA PHE A 183 7.97 -15.96 5.15
C PHE A 183 6.87 -16.32 4.15
N TYR A 184 6.99 -15.86 2.91
CA TYR A 184 5.97 -16.05 1.88
C TYR A 184 6.13 -17.33 1.07
N THR A 185 7.27 -18.02 1.14
CA THR A 185 7.51 -19.27 0.41
C THR A 185 6.36 -20.29 0.54
N PRO A 186 5.81 -20.58 1.74
CA PRO A 186 4.68 -21.51 1.86
C PRO A 186 3.42 -21.06 1.13
N LEU A 187 3.13 -19.75 1.12
CA LEU A 187 1.97 -19.20 0.43
C LEU A 187 2.14 -19.27 -1.09
N ILE A 188 3.32 -18.90 -1.59
CA ILE A 188 3.63 -19.00 -3.02
C ILE A 188 3.58 -20.46 -3.49
N GLN A 189 4.02 -21.40 -2.66
CA GLN A 189 3.90 -22.83 -2.95
C GLN A 189 2.44 -23.26 -3.03
N PHE A 190 1.57 -22.80 -2.13
CA PHE A 190 0.13 -23.06 -2.23
C PHE A 190 -0.47 -22.51 -3.53
N ILE A 191 -0.14 -21.27 -3.90
CA ILE A 191 -0.63 -20.64 -5.14
C ILE A 191 -0.21 -21.47 -6.36
N ARG A 192 1.03 -21.96 -6.39
CA ARG A 192 1.53 -22.80 -7.49
C ARG A 192 0.94 -24.21 -7.51
N ASP A 193 1.00 -24.90 -6.38
CA ASP A 193 0.70 -26.34 -6.31
C ASP A 193 -0.79 -26.64 -6.20
N LYS A 194 -1.59 -25.64 -5.85
CA LYS A 194 -3.04 -25.77 -5.70
C LYS A 194 -3.76 -24.87 -6.69
N MET A 195 -3.62 -23.56 -6.58
CA MET A 195 -4.42 -22.65 -7.41
C MET A 195 -4.09 -22.80 -8.89
N LEU A 196 -2.82 -22.78 -9.28
CA LEU A 196 -2.42 -22.97 -10.67
C LEU A 196 -2.68 -24.41 -11.14
N ALA A 197 -2.29 -25.41 -10.34
CA ALA A 197 -2.46 -26.82 -10.70
C ALA A 197 -3.94 -27.22 -10.93
N GLU A 198 -4.87 -26.61 -10.18
CA GLU A 198 -6.31 -26.85 -10.31
C GLU A 198 -7.01 -25.89 -11.28
N GLY A 199 -6.25 -25.02 -11.98
CA GLY A 199 -6.79 -24.11 -13.00
C GLY A 199 -7.58 -22.92 -12.45
N MET A 200 -7.31 -22.50 -11.21
CA MET A 200 -7.93 -21.33 -10.58
C MET A 200 -7.27 -20.00 -11.00
N ILE A 201 -6.05 -20.05 -11.53
CA ILE A 201 -5.26 -18.93 -12.07
C ILE A 201 -4.45 -19.38 -13.28
N ASP A 202 -3.99 -18.43 -14.10
CA ASP A 202 -3.10 -18.68 -15.22
C ASP A 202 -1.62 -18.64 -14.82
N GLU A 203 -0.74 -19.27 -15.59
CA GLU A 203 0.71 -19.22 -15.34
C GLU A 203 1.26 -17.78 -15.37
N ALA A 204 0.66 -16.93 -16.21
CA ALA A 204 1.01 -15.51 -16.28
C ALA A 204 0.72 -14.77 -14.96
N ASP A 205 -0.27 -15.22 -14.18
CA ASP A 205 -0.65 -14.57 -12.92
C ASP A 205 0.42 -14.70 -11.84
N LEU A 206 1.28 -15.73 -11.93
CA LEU A 206 2.44 -15.86 -11.04
C LEU A 206 3.46 -14.73 -11.22
N LYS A 207 3.46 -14.08 -12.39
CA LYS A 207 4.37 -12.97 -12.72
C LYS A 207 3.86 -11.62 -12.21
N LEU A 208 2.66 -11.58 -11.63
CA LEU A 208 2.08 -10.36 -11.04
C LEU A 208 2.82 -9.96 -9.75
N MET A 209 3.51 -10.89 -9.10
CA MET A 209 4.30 -10.65 -7.89
C MET A 209 5.80 -10.72 -8.17
N ILE A 210 6.54 -9.75 -7.62
CA ILE A 210 8.00 -9.80 -7.53
C ILE A 210 8.35 -10.10 -6.07
N VAL A 211 8.68 -11.35 -5.78
CA VAL A 211 9.08 -11.79 -4.43
C VAL A 211 10.59 -11.63 -4.28
N THR A 212 11.03 -10.81 -3.33
CA THR A 212 12.45 -10.44 -3.18
C THR A 212 12.75 -9.94 -1.77
N ASP A 213 13.99 -10.08 -1.31
CA ASP A 213 14.50 -9.40 -0.11
C ASP A 213 15.49 -8.26 -0.45
N ASP A 214 15.77 -8.04 -1.75
CA ASP A 214 16.60 -6.92 -2.24
C ASP A 214 15.74 -5.65 -2.36
N LEU A 215 15.86 -4.75 -1.39
CA LEU A 215 15.18 -3.46 -1.38
C LEU A 215 15.63 -2.55 -2.53
N SER A 216 16.89 -2.64 -2.96
CA SER A 216 17.39 -1.87 -4.09
C SER A 216 16.76 -2.34 -5.40
N LEU A 217 16.47 -3.65 -5.55
CA LEU A 217 15.69 -4.16 -6.69
C LEU A 217 14.29 -3.55 -6.72
N VAL A 218 13.62 -3.47 -5.57
CA VAL A 218 12.28 -2.86 -5.47
C VAL A 218 12.30 -1.43 -5.99
N VAL A 219 13.22 -0.60 -5.48
CA VAL A 219 13.35 0.80 -5.90
C VAL A 219 13.62 0.91 -7.40
N ARG A 220 14.59 0.16 -7.93
CA ARG A 220 14.91 0.17 -9.37
C ARG A 220 13.73 -0.22 -10.25
N GLU A 221 12.94 -1.22 -9.84
CA GLU A 221 11.80 -1.68 -10.64
C GLU A 221 10.62 -0.70 -10.55
N ILE A 222 10.44 0.00 -9.42
CA ILE A 222 9.47 1.10 -9.29
C ILE A 222 9.83 2.23 -10.24
N GLU A 223 11.10 2.63 -10.30
CA GLU A 223 11.59 3.67 -11.22
C GLU A 223 11.34 3.30 -12.69
N LYS A 224 11.69 2.08 -13.09
CA LYS A 224 11.39 1.59 -14.45
C LYS A 224 9.89 1.59 -14.73
N SER A 225 9.07 1.24 -13.75
CA SER A 225 7.62 1.21 -13.88
C SER A 225 7.05 2.61 -14.11
N LEU A 226 7.54 3.62 -13.39
CA LEU A 226 7.16 5.02 -13.59
C LEU A 226 7.44 5.49 -15.02
N ILE A 227 8.66 5.25 -15.52
CA ILE A 227 9.04 5.62 -16.90
C ILE A 227 8.10 4.94 -17.91
N ALA A 228 7.85 3.64 -17.73
CA ALA A 228 6.95 2.89 -18.60
C ALA A 228 5.52 3.43 -18.58
N GLN A 229 5.01 3.83 -17.40
CA GLN A 229 3.68 4.43 -17.26
C GLN A 229 3.58 5.75 -18.02
N ILE A 230 4.55 6.66 -17.85
CA ILE A 230 4.57 7.96 -18.55
C ILE A 230 4.57 7.74 -20.08
N VAL A 231 5.46 6.88 -20.58
CA VAL A 231 5.54 6.58 -22.03
C VAL A 231 4.24 5.98 -22.56
N THR A 232 3.56 5.12 -21.80
CA THR A 232 2.26 4.59 -22.23
C THR A 232 1.18 5.65 -22.19
N MET A 233 1.15 6.51 -21.17
CA MET A 233 0.18 7.61 -21.09
C MET A 233 0.30 8.57 -22.28
N GLU A 234 1.53 8.89 -22.72
CA GLU A 234 1.75 9.66 -23.95
C GLU A 234 1.18 8.95 -25.18
N LYS A 235 1.46 7.65 -25.33
CA LYS A 235 0.97 6.84 -26.47
C LYS A 235 -0.55 6.76 -26.53
N GLU A 236 -1.22 6.74 -25.39
CA GLU A 236 -2.68 6.70 -25.27
C GLU A 236 -3.33 8.11 -25.31
N GLY A 237 -2.54 9.18 -25.49
CA GLY A 237 -3.05 10.56 -25.57
C GLY A 237 -3.55 11.13 -24.25
N LEU A 238 -2.98 10.66 -23.12
CA LEU A 238 -3.29 11.11 -21.76
C LEU A 238 -2.32 12.18 -21.24
N ASP A 239 -1.51 12.75 -22.12
CA ASP A 239 -0.48 13.78 -21.87
C ASP A 239 -1.06 15.10 -21.30
N LYS A 240 -2.36 15.32 -21.47
CA LYS A 240 -3.06 16.50 -20.92
C LYS A 240 -3.66 16.28 -19.53
N THR A 241 -3.59 15.05 -19.01
CA THR A 241 -4.15 14.77 -17.68
C THR A 241 -3.29 15.38 -16.59
N LYS A 242 -3.91 15.83 -15.49
CA LYS A 242 -3.18 16.36 -14.32
C LYS A 242 -2.20 15.33 -13.77
N TYR A 243 -2.61 14.06 -13.74
CA TYR A 243 -1.76 12.95 -13.30
C TYR A 243 -0.49 12.82 -14.16
N TYR A 244 -0.62 12.88 -15.48
CA TYR A 244 0.54 12.86 -16.38
C TYR A 244 1.50 14.02 -16.12
N GLN A 245 0.96 15.23 -15.98
CA GLN A 245 1.75 16.44 -15.75
C GLN A 245 2.56 16.35 -14.46
N VAL A 246 1.95 15.85 -13.39
CA VAL A 246 2.60 15.62 -12.09
C VAL A 246 3.72 14.58 -12.18
N LEU A 247 3.48 13.45 -12.86
CA LEU A 247 4.51 12.41 -13.04
C LEU A 247 5.67 12.90 -13.92
N SER A 248 5.37 13.67 -14.96
CA SER A 248 6.36 14.18 -15.91
C SER A 248 7.22 15.30 -15.32
N SER A 249 6.61 16.21 -14.54
CA SER A 249 7.35 17.25 -13.83
C SER A 249 8.32 16.64 -12.82
N TYR A 250 7.87 15.62 -12.10
CA TYR A 250 8.71 14.87 -11.18
C TYR A 250 9.93 14.24 -11.86
N MET A 251 9.76 13.60 -13.03
CA MET A 251 10.89 13.06 -13.79
C MET A 251 11.86 14.16 -14.24
N ALA A 252 11.34 15.29 -14.76
CA ALA A 252 12.15 16.37 -15.27
C ALA A 252 12.97 17.10 -14.18
N ASP A 253 12.44 17.21 -12.96
CA ASP A 253 13.17 17.82 -11.85
C ASP A 253 14.23 16.88 -11.28
N ARG A 254 13.99 15.57 -11.33
CA ARG A 254 14.99 14.56 -10.94
C ARG A 254 16.20 14.52 -11.89
N ASP A 255 15.98 14.58 -13.21
CA ASP A 255 17.08 14.58 -14.18
C ASP A 255 18.04 15.77 -13.97
N LYS A 256 17.52 16.93 -13.52
CA LYS A 256 18.34 18.11 -13.18
C LYS A 256 19.15 17.93 -11.89
N VAL A 257 18.64 17.18 -10.92
CA VAL A 257 19.34 16.90 -9.64
C VAL A 257 20.50 15.92 -9.88
N ASP A 258 20.31 14.90 -10.72
CA ASP A 258 21.39 13.99 -11.11
C ASP A 258 22.47 14.69 -11.97
N GLU A 259 22.11 15.63 -12.86
CA GLU A 259 23.08 16.41 -13.64
C GLU A 259 23.88 17.45 -12.82
N SER A 260 23.33 17.95 -11.70
CA SER A 260 24.00 18.92 -10.82
C SER A 260 24.84 18.30 -9.70
N SER A 261 24.82 16.98 -9.58
CA SER A 261 25.57 16.19 -8.60
C SER A 261 26.86 15.56 -9.17
N ILE A 262 27.24 15.92 -10.41
CA ILE A 262 28.44 15.45 -11.15
C ILE A 262 29.48 16.57 -11.28
#